data_AF-A0A1H8GNU5-F1
#
_entry.id   AF-A0A1H8GNU5-F1
#
_cell.length_a   1.000
_cell.length_b   1.000
_cell.length_c   1.000
_cell.angle_alpha   90.00
_cell.angle_beta   90.00
_cell.angle_gamma   90.00
#
_symmetry.space_group_name_H-M   'P 1'
#
loop_
_entity.id
_entity.type
_entity.pdbx_description
1 polymer ?
#
loop_
_entity_poly.entity_id
_entity_poly.type
_entity_poly.pdbx_seq_one_letter_code
_entity_poly.pdbx_strand_id
1 'polypeptide(L)' 'MDKVIIGPASYNPFGEVVTYYLFECPDYIEEEVWGNVLSEKEKEVVNQFHFTWACKLQEVCQNHSVEILSV' A
#
# COMPACT_ATOMS: atom_id res chain seq x y z
N MET A 1 16.15 -8.81 -0.59
CA MET A 1 15.69 -7.42 -0.61
C MET A 1 14.19 -7.49 -0.44
N ASP A 2 13.69 -6.83 0.59
CA ASP A 2 12.25 -6.74 0.82
C ASP A 2 11.65 -5.81 -0.24
N LYS A 3 10.43 -6.11 -0.66
CA LYS A 3 9.70 -5.37 -1.68
C LYS A 3 8.23 -5.31 -1.34
N VAL A 4 7.57 -4.30 -1.87
CA VAL A 4 6.11 -4.15 -1.85
C VAL A 4 5.62 -4.18 -3.30
N ILE A 5 4.58 -4.97 -3.59
CA ILE A 5 4.00 -5.07 -4.93
C ILE A 5 2.59 -4.50 -4.89
N ILE A 6 2.34 -3.50 -5.74
CA ILE A 6 1.05 -2.83 -5.89
C ILE A 6 0.63 -2.82 -7.37
N GLY A 7 -0.66 -2.57 -7.64
CA GLY A 7 -1.13 -2.32 -9.00
C GLY A 7 -2.38 -1.46 -9.01
N PRO A 8 -2.73 -0.80 -10.12
CA PRO A 8 -3.89 0.06 -10.18
C PRO A 8 -5.20 -0.76 -10.06
N ALA A 9 -6.11 -0.32 -9.19
CA ALA A 9 -7.40 -0.98 -8.97
C ALA A 9 -8.57 -0.19 -9.57
N SER A 10 -8.52 1.14 -9.53
CA SER A 10 -9.54 2.00 -10.14
C SER A 10 -8.98 3.33 -10.61
N TYR A 11 -9.64 3.93 -11.59
CA TYR A 11 -9.27 5.20 -12.19
C TYR A 11 -10.40 6.22 -12.06
N ASN A 12 -10.06 7.50 -11.94
CA ASN A 12 -11.03 8.60 -12.00
C ASN A 12 -11.42 8.90 -13.47
N PRO A 13 -12.40 9.79 -13.72
CA PRO A 13 -12.80 10.17 -15.07
C PRO A 13 -11.70 10.83 -15.93
N PHE A 14 -10.61 11.27 -15.30
CA PHE A 14 -9.45 11.86 -15.97
C PHE A 14 -8.36 10.81 -16.29
N GLY A 15 -8.58 9.54 -15.94
CA GLY A 15 -7.63 8.44 -16.17
C GLY A 15 -6.52 8.33 -15.12
N GLU A 16 -6.64 9.01 -13.98
CA GLU A 16 -5.68 8.93 -12.89
C GLU A 16 -6.05 7.81 -11.91
N VAL A 17 -5.07 7.12 -11.35
CA VAL A 17 -5.30 6.01 -10.40
C VAL A 17 -5.83 6.56 -9.07
N VAL A 18 -6.97 6.05 -8.61
CA VAL A 18 -7.62 6.46 -7.35
C VAL A 18 -7.33 5.46 -6.23
N THR A 19 -7.30 4.17 -6.58
CA THR A 19 -7.04 3.09 -5.64
C THR A 19 -6.07 2.09 -6.23
N TYR A 20 -5.35 1.39 -5.36
CA TYR A 20 -4.34 0.40 -5.68
C TYR A 20 -4.70 -0.93 -5.01
N TYR A 21 -4.41 -2.03 -5.69
CA TYR A 21 -4.31 -3.35 -5.07
C TYR A 21 -2.97 -3.50 -4.38
N LEU A 22 -2.95 -4.15 -3.22
CA LEU A 22 -1.74 -4.62 -2.54
C LEU A 22 -1.60 -6.12 -2.79
N PHE A 23 -0.49 -6.53 -3.39
CA PHE A 23 -0.23 -7.95 -3.70
C PHE A 23 0.77 -8.57 -2.75
N GLU A 24 1.79 -7.81 -2.35
CA GLU A 24 2.86 -8.27 -1.46
C GLU A 24 3.30 -7.09 -0.60
N CYS A 25 3.38 -7.28 0.72
CA CYS A 25 3.85 -6.28 1.66
C CYS A 25 4.47 -6.98 2.87
N PRO A 26 5.67 -6.60 3.34
CA PRO A 26 6.21 -7.11 4.58
C PRO A 26 5.37 -6.65 5.79
N ASP A 27 5.15 -7.54 6.76
CA ASP A 27 4.30 -7.28 7.94
C ASP A 27 4.70 -5.99 8.70
N TYR A 28 6.00 -5.69 8.81
CA TYR A 28 6.47 -4.49 9.51
C TYR A 28 6.14 -3.19 8.75
N ILE A 29 6.18 -3.22 7.42
CA ILE A 29 5.72 -2.10 6.57
C ILE A 29 4.21 -1.96 6.73
N GLU A 30 3.50 -3.10 6.74
CA GLU A 30 2.06 -3.11 6.89
C GLU A 30 1.61 -2.51 8.23
N GLU A 31 2.26 -2.90 9.31
CA GLU A 31 1.99 -2.39 10.65
C GLU A 31 2.29 -0.88 10.76
N GLU A 32 3.36 -0.38 10.15
CA GLU A 32 3.70 1.05 10.22
C GLU A 32 2.77 1.93 9.37
N VAL A 33 2.36 1.43 8.19
CA VAL A 33 1.42 2.13 7.32
C VAL A 33 0.02 2.09 7.94
N TRP A 34 -0.52 0.91 8.27
CA TRP A 34 -1.93 0.73 8.61
C TRP A 34 -2.21 0.38 10.08
N GLY A 35 -1.22 -0.05 10.85
CA GLY A 35 -1.39 -0.70 12.15
C GLY A 35 -2.12 0.12 13.23
N ASN A 36 -2.12 1.44 13.13
CA ASN A 36 -2.84 2.34 14.04
C ASN A 36 -4.23 2.77 13.53
N VAL A 37 -4.56 2.46 12.28
CA VAL A 37 -5.77 2.96 11.61
C VAL A 37 -6.77 1.85 11.31
N LEU A 38 -6.29 0.64 11.06
CA LEU A 38 -7.14 -0.52 10.84
C LEU A 38 -7.46 -1.24 12.15
N SER A 39 -8.72 -1.62 12.34
CA SER A 39 -9.08 -2.57 13.38
C SER A 39 -8.43 -3.93 13.13
N GLU A 40 -8.29 -4.78 14.14
CA GLU A 40 -7.67 -6.11 13.99
C GLU A 40 -8.30 -6.96 12.87
N LYS A 41 -9.59 -6.78 12.58
CA LYS A 41 -10.27 -7.45 11.45
C LYS A 41 -9.92 -6.89 10.08
N GLU A 42 -9.54 -5.62 10.00
CA GLU A 42 -9.18 -4.95 8.74
C GLU A 42 -7.70 -5.14 8.42
N LYS A 43 -6.86 -5.39 9.44
CA LYS A 43 -5.44 -5.75 9.26
C LYS A 43 -5.26 -7.06 8.53
N GLU A 44 -6.15 -8.03 8.69
CA GLU A 44 -6.00 -9.33 8.02
C GLU A 44 -6.16 -9.26 6.48
N VAL A 45 -6.66 -8.14 5.91
CA VAL A 45 -7.03 -8.08 4.49
C VAL A 45 -6.91 -6.66 3.88
N VAL A 46 -5.74 -6.02 3.93
CA VAL A 46 -5.52 -4.84 3.08
C VAL A 46 -5.29 -5.28 1.63
N ASN A 47 -6.34 -5.64 0.91
CA ASN A 47 -6.22 -6.00 -0.50
C ASN A 47 -6.28 -4.78 -1.43
N GLN A 48 -6.89 -3.67 -0.99
CA GLN A 48 -7.07 -2.46 -1.79
C GLN A 48 -7.02 -1.19 -0.92
N PHE A 49 -6.34 -0.14 -1.38
CA PHE A 49 -6.20 1.12 -0.65
C PHE A 49 -6.21 2.36 -1.56
N HIS A 50 -6.59 3.52 -1.01
CA HIS A 50 -6.67 4.80 -1.73
C HIS A 50 -5.29 5.42 -2.01
N PHE A 51 -5.16 6.29 -3.02
CA PHE A 51 -3.89 6.93 -3.37
C PHE A 51 -3.21 7.64 -2.19
N THR A 52 -3.98 8.17 -1.24
CA THR A 52 -3.46 8.79 -0.01
C THR A 52 -2.59 7.83 0.80
N TRP A 53 -3.00 6.56 0.85
CA TRP A 53 -2.22 5.50 1.49
C TRP A 53 -1.03 5.06 0.65
N ALA A 54 -1.08 5.20 -0.68
CA ALA A 54 0.07 4.97 -1.55
C ALA A 54 1.22 5.94 -1.23
N CYS A 55 0.91 7.21 -0.96
CA CYS A 55 1.90 8.20 -0.55
C CYS A 55 2.55 7.82 0.79
N LYS A 56 1.76 7.42 1.79
CA LYS A 56 2.30 6.98 3.08
C LYS A 56 3.15 5.72 2.95
N LEU A 57 2.69 4.74 2.17
CA LEU A 57 3.43 3.52 1.88
C LEU A 57 4.79 3.83 1.23
N GLN A 58 4.83 4.77 0.30
CA GLN A 58 6.05 5.23 -0.33
C GLN A 58 7.04 5.84 0.67
N GLU A 59 6.56 6.70 1.58
CA GLU A 59 7.38 7.29 2.64
C GLU A 59 7.99 6.22 3.56
N VAL A 60 7.16 5.29 4.04
CA VAL A 60 7.61 4.19 4.92
C VAL A 60 8.63 3.30 4.19
N CYS A 61 8.36 2.91 2.94
CA CYS A 61 9.31 2.10 2.17
C CYS A 61 10.64 2.81 1.94
N GLN A 62 10.65 4.13 1.72
CA GLN A 62 11.88 4.92 1.59
C GLN A 62 12.70 4.91 2.88
N ASN A 63 12.05 5.04 4.04
CA ASN A 63 12.72 5.01 5.34
C ASN A 63 13.39 3.65 5.63
N HIS A 64 12.79 2.57 5.14
CA HIS A 64 13.27 1.19 5.34
C HIS A 64 14.09 0.63 4.18
N SER A 65 14.36 1.43 3.14
CA SER A 65 15.05 0.97 1.90
C SER A 65 14.36 -0.24 1.25
N VAL A 66 13.03 -0.26 1.27
CA VAL A 66 12.17 -1.27 0.62
C VAL A 66 11.77 -0.78 -0.76
N GLU A 67 11.87 -1.65 -1.76
CA GLU A 67 11.49 -1.31 -3.14
C GLU A 67 9.98 -1.44 -3.34
N ILE A 68 9.36 -0.49 -4.06
CA ILE A 68 7.97 -0.62 -4.50
C ILE A 68 7.95 -0.96 -5.99
N LEU A 69 7.34 -2.09 -6.32
CA LEU A 69 7.07 -2.52 -7.68
C LEU A 69 5.60 -2.29 -8.03
N SER A 70 5.33 -1.65 -9.16
CA SER A 70 3.98 -1.54 -9.71
C SER A 70 3.82 -2.53 -10.86
N VAL A 71 2.77 -3.36 -10.81
CA VAL A 71 2.37 -4.28 -11.89
C VAL A 71 1.20 -3.75 -12.70
#